data_AF-I7FLW6-F1
#
_entry.id   AF-I7FLW6-F1
#
_cell.length_a   1.000
_cell.length_b   1.000
_cell.length_c   1.000
_cell.angle_alpha   90.00
_cell.angle_beta   90.00
_cell.angle_gamma   90.00
#
_symmetry.space_group_name_H-M   'P 1'
#
loop_
_entity.id
_entity.type
_entity.pdbx_description
1 polymer ?
#
loop_
_entity_poly.entity_id
_entity_poly.type
_entity_poly.pdbx_seq_one_letter_code
_entity_poly.pdbx_strand_id
1 'polypeptide(L)'
;MSVSDVQTVLKDHLSYPKSICRHPDIADHPLEQSASLFSVVMDLDAGRIMFSAYPVCESTPYTIDFTDLQSEPAAQTRRRDHSTKSTC
;
A
#
# COMPACT_ATOMS: atom_id res chain seq x y z
N MET A 1 14.99 0.78 -10.85
CA MET A 1 14.17 1.75 -10.12
C MET A 1 13.95 1.17 -8.74
N SER A 2 14.40 1.87 -7.71
CA SER A 2 14.33 1.44 -6.31
C SER A 2 13.03 1.91 -5.64
N VAL A 3 12.74 1.34 -4.48
CA VAL A 3 11.68 1.84 -3.59
C VAL A 3 11.86 3.33 -3.29
N SER A 4 13.09 3.78 -3.02
CA SER A 4 13.38 5.18 -2.73
C SER A 4 13.12 6.08 -3.94
N ASP A 5 13.37 5.61 -5.16
CA ASP A 5 13.07 6.39 -6.38
C ASP A 5 11.56 6.64 -6.50
N VAL A 6 10.73 5.62 -6.24
CA VAL A 6 9.26 5.75 -6.23
C VAL A 6 8.83 6.73 -5.13
N GLN A 7 9.38 6.60 -3.93
CA GLN A 7 9.07 7.50 -2.82
C GLN A 7 9.43 8.96 -3.15
N THR A 8 10.55 9.21 -3.83
CA THR A 8 10.93 10.56 -4.29
C THR A 8 9.90 11.14 -5.25
N VAL A 9 9.43 10.36 -6.23
CA VAL A 9 8.39 10.82 -7.18
C VAL A 9 7.09 11.16 -6.45
N LEU A 10 6.70 10.39 -5.43
CA LEU A 10 5.49 10.65 -4.66
C LEU A 10 5.58 11.91 -3.78
N LYS A 11 6.79 12.42 -3.54
CA LYS A 11 7.05 13.67 -2.83
C LYS A 11 7.21 14.87 -3.78
N ASP A 12 7.03 14.69 -5.09
CA ASP A 12 7.21 15.75 -6.08
C ASP A 12 6.19 16.89 -5.96
N HIS A 13 6.68 18.11 -6.22
CA HIS A 13 5.93 19.36 -6.17
C HIS A 13 5.90 20.11 -7.49
N LEU A 14 6.20 19.47 -8.62
CA LEU A 14 6.02 20.10 -9.92
C LEU A 14 4.53 20.44 -10.12
N SER A 15 4.24 21.71 -10.37
CA SER A 15 2.88 22.28 -10.42
C SER A 15 2.17 22.44 -9.06
N TYR A 16 2.92 22.65 -7.97
CA TYR A 16 2.37 23.01 -6.66
C TYR A 16 1.28 24.11 -6.76
N PRO A 17 0.14 24.01 -6.04
CA PRO A 17 -0.21 22.94 -5.08
C PRO A 17 -0.83 21.71 -5.72
N LYS A 18 -1.08 21.74 -7.04
CA LYS A 18 -1.74 20.69 -7.83
C LYS A 18 -0.73 19.66 -8.38
N SER A 19 0.24 19.29 -7.55
CA SER A 19 1.33 18.33 -7.82
C SER A 19 0.98 16.88 -7.43
N ILE A 20 1.93 15.94 -7.57
CA ILE A 20 1.77 14.54 -7.09
C ILE A 20 1.63 14.50 -5.58
N CYS A 21 2.55 15.14 -4.85
CA CYS A 21 2.33 15.50 -3.45
C CYS A 21 1.39 16.70 -3.43
N ARG A 22 0.09 16.45 -3.59
CA ARG A 22 -0.93 17.50 -3.68
C ARG A 22 -1.20 18.13 -2.31
N HIS A 23 -1.21 19.45 -2.26
CA HIS A 23 -1.60 20.23 -1.09
C HIS A 23 -2.93 20.96 -1.34
N PRO A 24 -3.68 21.31 -0.28
CA PRO A 24 -4.87 22.14 -0.41
C PRO A 24 -4.54 23.47 -1.11
N ASP A 25 -5.33 23.85 -2.10
CA ASP A 25 -5.22 25.14 -2.77
C ASP A 25 -6.20 26.12 -2.14
N ILE A 26 -5.70 27.12 -1.40
CA ILE A 26 -6.55 28.10 -0.72
C ILE A 26 -7.33 29.01 -1.70
N ALA A 27 -6.97 29.02 -2.98
CA ALA A 27 -7.72 29.72 -4.01
C ALA A 27 -8.98 28.96 -4.45
N ASP A 28 -9.02 27.63 -4.26
CA ASP A 28 -10.20 26.82 -4.51
C ASP A 28 -11.21 26.98 -3.35
N HIS A 29 -12.52 26.85 -3.65
CA HIS A 29 -13.57 26.87 -2.62
C HIS A 29 -13.29 25.81 -1.54
N PRO A 30 -13.54 26.06 -0.24
CA PRO A 30 -13.12 25.14 0.84
C PRO A 30 -13.60 23.69 0.67
N LEU A 31 -14.79 23.49 0.08
CA LEU A 31 -15.33 22.15 -0.19
C LEU A 31 -14.73 21.44 -1.42
N GLU A 32 -13.98 22.18 -2.24
CA GLU A 32 -13.32 21.69 -3.46
C GLU A 32 -11.81 21.47 -3.27
N GLN A 33 -11.27 21.83 -2.11
CA GLN A 33 -9.87 21.61 -1.78
C GLN A 33 -9.56 20.12 -1.65
N SER A 34 -8.48 19.70 -2.29
CA SER A 34 -8.06 18.29 -2.35
C SER A 34 -6.58 18.16 -2.07
N ALA A 35 -6.19 17.04 -1.45
CA ALA A 35 -4.81 16.76 -1.07
C ALA A 35 -4.51 15.26 -1.17
N SER A 36 -3.23 14.93 -1.34
CA SER A 36 -2.76 13.55 -1.25
C SER A 36 -2.67 13.16 0.23
N LEU A 37 -3.72 12.55 0.77
CA LEU A 37 -3.84 12.26 2.20
C LEU A 37 -2.85 11.21 2.71
N PHE A 38 -2.40 10.33 1.82
CA PHE A 38 -1.35 9.36 2.09
C PHE A 38 -0.78 8.83 0.77
N SER A 39 0.34 8.13 0.85
CA SER A 39 0.84 7.30 -0.23
C SER A 39 1.24 5.92 0.26
N VAL A 40 1.22 4.94 -0.65
CA VAL A 40 1.58 3.55 -0.39
C VAL A 40 2.55 3.09 -1.46
N VAL A 41 3.69 2.55 -1.04
CA VAL A 41 4.66 1.89 -1.91
C VAL A 41 4.77 0.44 -1.47
N MET A 42 4.68 -0.49 -2.42
CA MET A 42 4.78 -1.92 -2.14
C MET A 42 6.02 -2.48 -2.82
N ASP A 43 6.93 -3.03 -2.02
CA ASP A 43 8.02 -3.86 -2.50
C ASP A 43 7.51 -5.30 -2.59
N LEU A 44 7.26 -5.77 -3.80
CA LEU A 44 6.72 -7.10 -4.06
C LEU A 44 7.75 -8.20 -3.88
N ASP A 45 9.03 -7.89 -4.10
CA ASP A 45 10.12 -8.85 -3.94
C ASP A 45 10.41 -9.09 -2.46
N ALA A 46 10.37 -8.02 -1.65
CA ALA A 46 10.54 -8.10 -0.20
C ALA A 46 9.25 -8.40 0.57
N GLY A 47 8.09 -8.33 -0.07
CA GLY A 47 6.79 -8.48 0.60
C GLY A 47 6.54 -7.41 1.65
N ARG A 48 6.88 -6.14 1.36
CA ARG A 48 6.73 -5.01 2.30
C ARG A 48 5.86 -3.91 1.72
N ILE A 49 5.06 -3.29 2.58
CA ILE A 49 4.32 -2.07 2.28
C ILE A 49 4.91 -0.93 3.10
N MET A 50 5.22 0.19 2.48
CA MET A 50 5.54 1.44 3.15
C MET A 50 4.43 2.46 2.94
N PHE A 51 3.90 3.01 4.02
CA PHE A 51 2.84 4.00 4.00
C PHE A 51 3.36 5.33 4.55
N SER A 52 3.04 6.42 3.86
CA SER A 52 3.42 7.78 4.22
C SER A 52 2.16 8.62 4.40
N ALA A 53 1.95 9.16 5.59
CA ALA A 53 0.78 9.99 5.88
C ALA A 53 0.90 11.40 5.28
N TYR A 54 -0.19 12.15 5.26
CA TYR A 54 -0.14 13.56 4.88
C TYR A 54 0.64 14.42 5.90
N PRO A 55 1.43 15.40 5.43
CA PRO A 55 1.81 15.58 4.03
C PRO A 55 2.90 14.58 3.64
N VAL A 56 2.73 13.94 2.48
CA VAL A 56 3.60 12.83 2.03
C VAL A 56 5.06 13.26 1.95
N CYS A 57 5.33 14.49 1.54
CA CYS A 57 6.68 15.08 1.46
C CYS A 57 7.42 15.12 2.80
N GLU A 58 6.74 15.41 3.90
CA GLU A 58 7.34 15.57 5.24
C GLU A 58 7.27 14.29 6.06
N SER A 59 6.37 13.38 5.72
CA SER A 59 6.19 12.16 6.49
C SER A 59 7.36 11.17 6.30
N THR A 60 7.64 10.47 7.39
CA THR A 60 8.48 9.27 7.41
C THR A 60 7.59 8.06 7.20
N PRO A 61 7.90 7.17 6.24
CA PRO A 61 7.07 6.00 5.98
C PRO A 61 7.07 5.03 7.17
N TYR A 62 5.91 4.46 7.52
CA TYR A 62 5.84 3.27 8.35
C TYR A 62 5.79 2.02 7.46
N THR A 63 6.44 0.94 7.90
CA THR A 63 6.55 -0.29 7.10
C THR A 63 5.70 -1.40 7.73
N ILE A 64 4.94 -2.09 6.89
CA ILE A 64 4.25 -3.34 7.20
C ILE A 64 4.96 -4.44 6.43
N ASP A 65 5.42 -5.48 7.11
CA ASP A 65 5.94 -6.69 6.46
C ASP A 65 4.80 -7.71 6.35
N PHE A 66 4.54 -8.23 5.15
CA PHE A 66 3.48 -9.22 4.96
C PHE A 66 3.76 -10.53 5.70
N THR A 67 5.02 -10.82 6.03
CA THR A 67 5.35 -11.99 6.85
C THR A 67 4.75 -11.91 8.25
N ASP A 68 4.53 -10.71 8.79
CA ASP A 68 3.91 -10.50 10.09
C ASP A 68 2.43 -10.93 10.12
N LEU A 69 1.77 -10.97 8.95
CA LEU A 69 0.36 -11.35 8.79
C LEU A 69 0.13 -12.85 8.60
N GLN A 70 1.17 -13.65 8.39
CA GLN A 70 1.06 -15.10 8.15
C GLN A 70 1.02 -15.94 9.44
N SER A 71 0.73 -15.33 10.59
CA SER A 71 0.76 -15.97 11.91
C SER A 71 -0.42 -16.91 12.21
N GLU A 72 -1.35 -17.11 11.29
CA GLU A 72 -2.38 -18.16 11.41
C GLU A 72 -1.84 -19.48 10.82
N PRO A 73 -1.66 -20.55 11.62
CA PRO A 73 -1.15 -21.81 11.11
C PRO A 73 -2.16 -22.36 10.09
N ALA A 74 -1.69 -22.60 8.87
CA ALA A 74 -2.43 -23.24 7.79
C ALA A 74 -2.76 -24.70 8.15
N ALA A 75 -3.73 -24.93 9.03
CA ALA A 75 -4.28 -26.24 9.32
C ALA A 75 -5.36 -26.58 8.29
N GLN A 76 -4.98 -26.76 7.02
CA GLN A 76 -5.86 -27.35 6.01
C GLN A 76 -5.52 -28.84 5.84
N THR A 77 -5.95 -29.60 6.83
CA THR A 77 -5.77 -31.05 6.91
C THR A 77 -6.77 -31.78 6.00
N ARG A 78 -6.20 -32.59 5.11
CA ARG A 78 -6.72 -33.80 4.41
C ARG A 78 -7.74 -33.61 3.27
N ARG A 79 -7.22 -33.75 2.05
CA ARG A 79 -7.91 -34.36 0.90
C ARG A 79 -8.59 -35.67 1.36
N ARG A 80 -9.91 -35.77 1.20
CA ARG A 80 -10.60 -37.07 1.22
C ARG A 80 -10.43 -37.69 -0.16
N ASP A 81 -9.57 -38.69 -0.26
CA ASP A 81 -9.51 -39.53 -1.46
C ASP A 81 -10.84 -40.24 -1.67
N HIS A 82 -11.25 -40.21 -2.93
CA HIS A 82 -12.50 -40.74 -3.44
C HIS A 82 -12.39 -42.27 -3.54
N SER A 83 -13.03 -43.01 -2.63
CA SER A 83 -13.11 -44.49 -2.74
C SER A 83 -14.40 -44.89 -3.46
N THR A 84 -14.27 -45.13 -4.77
CA THR A 84 -15.20 -45.97 -5.54
C THR A 84 -14.98 -47.45 -5.21
N LYS A 85 -16.06 -48.16 -4.86
CA LYS A 85 -16.38 -49.60 -5.09
C LYS A 85 -17.60 -49.93 -4.21
N SER A 86 -18.84 -50.01 -4.70
CA SER A 86 -19.43 -51.08 -5.54
C SER A 86 -19.21 -52.48 -4.96
N THR A 87 -20.14 -52.98 -4.15
CA THR A 87 -20.72 -54.35 -4.24
C THR A 87 -21.93 -54.51 -3.32
N CYS A 88 -22.93 -55.27 -3.78
CA CYS A 88 -23.88 -56.00 -2.94
C CYS A 88 -23.18 -57.14 -2.22
#